data_AF-A0ABD3SH57-F1
#
_entry.id   AF-A0ABD3SH57-F1
#
_cell.length_a   1.000
_cell.length_b   1.000
_cell.length_c   1.000
_cell.angle_alpha   90.00
_cell.angle_beta   90.00
_cell.angle_gamma   90.00
#
_symmetry.space_group_name_H-M   'P 1'
#
loop_
_entity.id
_entity.type
_entity.pdbx_description
1 polymer ?
#
loop_
_entity_poly.entity_id
_entity_poly.type
_entity_poly.pdbx_seq_one_letter_code
_entity_poly.pdbx_strand_id
1 'polypeptide(L)'
;MLEAAAPPRPLEGGSNDDVLTAPSDTPMGKTTRARGFDPSNLSCDTCALIEESTTIRRLQEETNAAMEGGGGRWRWRWSGTKNRRRANPILRPNESIRGKYQAALLTYDDISLGQYGEMRDFIDGDVDDIRSIKGGDRLRVVKTKGPTGGGGRDVDGMMMFYGMMGGGGGFGGGGPPRLLLFGRQKRGGWTAEDEEEAVETINLRGWKREDVRDMLMTLLPSS
;
A
#
# COMPACT_ATOMS: atom_id res chain seq x y z
N MET A 1 45.08 25.00 32.49
CA MET A 1 43.94 25.44 33.30
C MET A 1 42.89 24.35 33.19
N LEU A 2 42.68 23.60 34.27
CA LEU A 2 41.75 22.46 34.33
C LEU A 2 40.38 23.01 34.72
N GLU A 3 39.46 23.07 33.76
CA GLU A 3 38.09 23.50 33.97
C GLU A 3 37.25 22.29 34.39
N ALA A 4 36.95 22.22 35.69
CA ALA A 4 36.06 21.22 36.25
C ALA A 4 34.62 21.76 36.22
N ALA A 5 33.72 21.09 35.52
CA ALA A 5 32.30 21.44 35.47
C ALA A 5 31.40 20.28 35.92
N ALA A 6 30.37 20.66 36.68
CA ALA A 6 29.57 19.93 37.67
C ALA A 6 28.85 18.62 37.24
N PRO A 7 28.51 17.75 38.22
CA PRO A 7 27.66 16.58 37.99
C PRO A 7 26.18 16.93 37.75
N PRO A 8 25.44 16.08 36.99
CA PRO A 8 24.04 16.32 36.66
C PRO A 8 23.10 16.20 37.87
N ARG A 9 22.08 17.06 37.91
CA ARG A 9 21.01 17.05 38.92
C ARG A 9 20.03 15.89 38.65
N PRO A 10 19.53 15.22 39.70
CA PRO A 10 18.46 14.24 39.56
C PRO A 10 17.13 14.96 39.27
N LEU A 11 16.41 14.51 38.25
CA LEU A 11 15.04 14.95 37.98
C LEU A 11 14.10 14.20 38.92
N GLU A 12 13.36 14.97 39.71
CA GLU A 12 12.38 14.49 40.67
C GLU A 12 11.20 13.81 39.97
N GLY A 13 10.78 12.68 40.55
CA GLY A 13 9.62 11.91 40.12
C GLY A 13 8.31 12.62 40.44
N GLY A 14 7.50 12.86 39.41
CA GLY A 14 6.08 13.15 39.55
C GLY A 14 5.28 11.86 39.43
N SER A 15 4.80 11.34 40.56
CA SER A 15 3.78 10.30 40.64
C SER A 15 2.41 10.91 40.30
N ASN A 16 1.86 10.59 39.14
CA ASN A 16 0.44 10.78 38.85
C ASN A 16 -0.25 9.43 38.99
N ASP A 17 -0.60 9.08 40.22
CA ASP A 17 -1.56 8.02 40.55
C ASP A 17 -2.97 8.54 40.30
N ASP A 18 -3.39 8.66 39.04
CA ASP A 18 -4.80 8.81 38.70
C ASP A 18 -5.44 7.44 38.53
N VAL A 19 -6.06 7.04 39.62
CA VAL A 19 -6.94 5.88 39.80
C VAL A 19 -8.15 6.03 38.87
N LEU A 20 -8.08 5.48 37.66
CA LEU A 20 -9.25 5.19 36.84
C LEU A 20 -9.75 3.77 37.13
N THR A 21 -10.64 3.74 38.10
CA THR A 21 -11.50 2.61 38.45
C THR A 21 -12.23 2.11 37.19
N ALA A 22 -11.99 0.86 36.82
CA ALA A 22 -12.73 0.18 35.76
C ALA A 22 -14.22 0.01 36.17
N PRO A 23 -15.19 0.38 35.32
CA PRO A 23 -16.57 -0.02 35.52
C PRO A 23 -16.72 -1.53 35.23
N SER A 24 -17.10 -2.21 36.30
CA SER A 24 -17.63 -3.56 36.41
C SER A 24 -18.41 -4.09 35.21
N ASP A 25 -18.16 -5.38 34.96
CA ASP A 25 -18.97 -6.35 34.22
C ASP A 25 -20.46 -5.97 34.11
N THR A 26 -20.88 -5.67 32.88
CA THR A 26 -22.30 -5.67 32.52
C THR A 26 -22.55 -6.81 31.53
N PRO A 27 -23.47 -7.75 31.82
CA PRO A 27 -23.79 -8.81 30.88
C PRO A 27 -24.40 -8.23 29.60
N MET A 28 -23.81 -8.55 28.44
CA MET A 28 -24.33 -8.19 27.11
C MET A 28 -25.66 -8.92 26.83
N GLY A 29 -26.74 -8.40 27.41
CA GLY A 29 -28.11 -8.75 27.09
C GLY A 29 -28.77 -7.62 26.28
N LYS A 30 -28.78 -7.77 24.96
CA LYS A 30 -29.81 -7.22 24.05
C LYS A 30 -30.15 -5.72 24.22
N THR A 31 -29.32 -4.82 23.69
CA THR A 31 -29.71 -3.41 23.49
C THR A 31 -29.30 -2.88 22.11
N THR A 32 -29.79 -3.50 21.04
CA THR A 32 -29.85 -2.90 19.70
C THR A 32 -31.06 -1.97 19.51
N ARG A 33 -31.94 -1.82 20.52
CA ARG A 33 -33.23 -1.12 20.38
C ARG A 33 -33.23 0.36 20.75
N ALA A 34 -32.14 0.90 21.30
CA ALA A 34 -32.11 2.28 21.83
C ALA A 34 -31.60 3.35 20.83
N ARG A 35 -31.17 2.96 19.63
CA ARG A 35 -30.72 3.89 18.57
C ARG A 35 -31.72 3.98 17.41
N GLY A 36 -33.01 4.19 17.67
CA GLY A 36 -33.99 4.59 16.64
C GLY A 36 -34.03 3.74 15.35
N PHE A 37 -33.52 2.51 15.39
CA PHE A 37 -33.43 1.65 14.22
C PHE A 37 -34.74 0.88 14.16
N ASP A 38 -35.66 1.38 13.34
CA ASP A 38 -36.95 0.74 13.09
C ASP A 38 -36.80 -0.23 11.90
N PRO A 39 -36.74 -1.55 12.13
CA PRO A 39 -36.59 -2.54 11.05
C PRO A 39 -37.81 -2.58 10.11
N SER A 40 -38.92 -1.95 10.50
CA SER A 40 -40.12 -1.77 9.66
C SER A 40 -39.90 -0.79 8.50
N ASN A 41 -38.89 0.09 8.60
CA ASN A 41 -38.55 1.09 7.58
C ASN A 41 -37.48 0.61 6.59
N LEU A 42 -37.07 -0.65 6.64
CA LEU A 42 -36.37 -1.28 5.53
C LEU A 42 -37.39 -1.50 4.40
N SER A 43 -37.63 -0.46 3.61
CA SER A 43 -38.30 -0.59 2.32
C SER A 43 -37.57 -1.65 1.48
N CYS A 44 -38.33 -2.39 0.70
CA CYS A 44 -37.94 -3.54 -0.12
C CYS A 44 -36.86 -3.28 -1.20
N ASP A 45 -36.11 -2.17 -1.13
CA ASP A 45 -35.06 -1.83 -2.11
C ASP A 45 -33.83 -2.74 -1.98
N THR A 46 -33.59 -3.32 -0.79
CA THR A 46 -32.54 -4.34 -0.62
C THR A 46 -32.91 -5.67 -1.27
N CYS A 47 -34.20 -5.97 -1.46
CA CYS A 47 -34.61 -7.18 -2.19
C CYS A 47 -34.40 -7.02 -3.71
N ALA A 48 -34.63 -5.82 -4.25
CA ALA A 48 -34.33 -5.51 -5.65
C ALA A 48 -32.81 -5.60 -5.95
N LEU A 49 -31.96 -5.16 -5.02
CA LEU A 49 -30.50 -5.32 -5.14
C LEU A 49 -30.05 -6.79 -5.12
N ILE A 50 -30.77 -7.67 -4.42
CA ILE A 50 -30.49 -9.10 -4.42
C ILE A 50 -30.90 -9.72 -5.77
N GLU A 51 -32.03 -9.32 -6.36
CA GLU A 51 -32.42 -9.77 -7.70
C GLU A 51 -31.46 -9.28 -8.81
N GLU A 52 -31.00 -8.03 -8.75
CA GLU A 52 -29.95 -7.54 -9.64
C GLU A 52 -28.63 -8.33 -9.50
N SER A 53 -28.28 -8.74 -8.28
CA SER A 53 -27.09 -9.57 -8.03
C SER A 53 -27.17 -10.95 -8.69
N THR A 54 -28.36 -11.56 -8.77
CA THR A 54 -28.55 -12.85 -9.44
C THR A 54 -28.47 -12.75 -10.96
N THR A 55 -28.90 -11.61 -11.51
CA THR A 55 -28.85 -11.34 -12.95
C THR A 55 -27.42 -11.13 -13.43
N ILE A 56 -26.62 -10.38 -12.66
CA ILE A 56 -25.19 -10.18 -12.94
C ILE A 56 -24.42 -11.51 -12.85
N ARG A 57 -24.71 -12.32 -11.82
CA ARG A 57 -24.08 -13.63 -11.67
C ARG A 57 -24.43 -14.58 -12.83
N ARG A 58 -25.69 -14.59 -13.28
CA ARG A 58 -26.13 -15.38 -14.43
C ARG A 58 -25.43 -14.95 -15.72
N LEU A 59 -25.30 -13.65 -15.98
CA LEU A 59 -24.58 -13.13 -17.15
C LEU A 59 -23.09 -13.50 -17.12
N GLN A 60 -22.45 -13.51 -15.94
CA GLN A 60 -21.07 -13.97 -15.78
C GLN A 60 -20.93 -15.48 -16.03
N GLU A 61 -21.85 -16.29 -15.50
CA GLU A 61 -21.85 -17.74 -15.71
C GLU A 61 -22.07 -18.10 -17.19
N GLU A 62 -23.00 -17.43 -17.89
CA GLU A 62 -23.21 -17.59 -19.33
C GLU A 62 -21.99 -17.16 -20.16
N THR A 63 -21.33 -16.06 -19.79
CA THR A 63 -20.11 -15.58 -20.48
C THR A 63 -18.94 -16.55 -20.30
N ASN A 64 -18.77 -17.12 -19.11
CA ASN A 64 -17.72 -18.09 -18.84
C ASN A 64 -17.99 -19.44 -19.54
N ALA A 65 -19.24 -19.91 -19.55
CA ALA A 65 -19.63 -21.12 -20.26
C ALA A 65 -19.41 -20.99 -21.79
N ALA A 66 -19.65 -19.80 -22.36
CA ALA A 66 -19.37 -19.53 -23.77
C ALA A 66 -17.86 -19.57 -24.11
N MET A 67 -16.98 -19.33 -23.13
CA MET A 67 -15.52 -19.45 -23.32
C MET A 67 -15.00 -20.88 -23.16
N GLU A 68 -15.64 -21.71 -22.32
CA GLU A 68 -15.22 -23.10 -22.10
C GLU A 68 -15.87 -24.09 -23.10
N GLY A 69 -17.04 -23.76 -23.63
CA GLY A 69 -17.84 -24.61 -24.53
C GLY A 69 -17.53 -24.47 -26.02
N GLY A 70 -16.33 -24.86 -26.46
CA GLY A 70 -16.13 -25.48 -27.77
C GLY A 70 -16.02 -24.61 -29.04
N GLY A 71 -14.84 -24.67 -29.67
CA GLY A 71 -14.68 -25.10 -31.08
C GLY A 71 -15.18 -24.21 -32.22
N GLY A 72 -15.87 -23.10 -31.94
CA GLY A 72 -16.29 -22.13 -32.95
C GLY A 72 -15.15 -21.22 -33.38
N ARG A 73 -14.71 -21.33 -34.64
CA ARG A 73 -13.68 -20.51 -35.29
C ARG A 73 -14.16 -19.05 -35.41
N TRP A 74 -14.23 -18.32 -34.31
CA TRP A 74 -14.39 -16.87 -34.29
C TRP A 74 -13.07 -16.24 -34.70
N ARG A 75 -12.91 -16.04 -36.01
CA ARG A 75 -11.79 -15.31 -36.61
C ARG A 75 -11.96 -13.82 -36.27
N TRP A 76 -11.60 -13.44 -35.05
CA TRP A 76 -11.32 -12.05 -34.73
C TRP A 76 -10.13 -11.60 -35.58
N ARG A 77 -10.41 -10.83 -36.63
CA ARG A 77 -9.40 -10.12 -37.42
C ARG A 77 -8.85 -9.01 -36.53
N TRP A 78 -7.93 -9.38 -35.65
CA TRP A 78 -7.12 -8.44 -34.87
C TRP A 78 -6.17 -7.75 -35.86
N SER A 79 -6.60 -6.61 -36.40
CA SER A 79 -5.71 -5.72 -37.16
C SER A 79 -4.60 -5.26 -36.22
N GLY A 80 -3.35 -5.45 -36.65
CA GLY A 80 -2.17 -5.28 -35.83
C GLY A 80 -2.07 -3.89 -35.21
N THR A 81 -2.34 -3.82 -33.92
CA THR A 81 -1.69 -2.89 -33.00
C THR A 81 -1.34 -3.71 -31.78
N LYS A 82 -0.04 -3.92 -31.54
CA LYS A 82 0.53 -4.65 -30.40
C LYS A 82 0.33 -3.88 -29.08
N ASN A 83 -0.86 -3.35 -28.83
CA ASN A 83 -1.24 -2.98 -27.48
C ASN A 83 -1.72 -4.25 -26.80
N ARG A 84 -0.75 -4.99 -26.21
CA ARG A 84 -1.01 -5.87 -25.08
C ARG A 84 -1.67 -5.01 -24.00
N ARG A 85 -2.99 -4.84 -24.07
CA ARG A 85 -3.80 -4.54 -22.90
C ARG A 85 -3.57 -5.74 -21.99
N ARG A 86 -2.57 -5.64 -21.11
CA ARG A 86 -2.45 -6.54 -19.97
C ARG A 86 -3.80 -6.39 -19.27
N ALA A 87 -4.66 -7.40 -19.40
CA ALA A 87 -5.85 -7.49 -18.58
C ALA A 87 -5.36 -7.28 -17.15
N ASN A 88 -5.96 -6.31 -16.44
CA ASN A 88 -5.52 -5.93 -15.12
C ASN A 88 -5.57 -7.21 -14.25
N PRO A 89 -4.42 -7.80 -13.88
CA PRO A 89 -4.39 -9.13 -13.26
C PRO A 89 -4.97 -9.11 -11.83
N ILE A 90 -5.40 -7.93 -11.36
CA ILE A 90 -5.80 -7.62 -9.99
C ILE A 90 -7.17 -8.21 -9.63
N LEU A 91 -8.04 -8.53 -10.59
CA LEU A 91 -9.39 -9.00 -10.29
C LEU A 91 -9.72 -10.28 -11.07
N ARG A 92 -9.02 -11.38 -10.79
CA ARG A 92 -9.67 -12.67 -10.96
C ARG A 92 -10.79 -12.73 -9.92
N PRO A 93 -12.07 -12.87 -10.30
CA PRO A 93 -13.20 -12.75 -9.37
C PRO A 93 -13.13 -13.70 -8.16
N ASN A 94 -12.29 -14.74 -8.24
CA ASN A 94 -12.16 -15.77 -7.22
C ASN A 94 -10.82 -15.75 -6.46
N GLU A 95 -9.86 -14.88 -6.81
CA GLU A 95 -8.61 -14.76 -6.05
C GLU A 95 -8.72 -13.59 -5.08
N SER A 96 -8.82 -13.91 -3.78
CA SER A 96 -8.74 -12.89 -2.74
C SER A 96 -7.36 -12.25 -2.78
N ILE A 97 -7.33 -10.92 -2.85
CA ILE A 97 -6.09 -10.13 -2.75
C ILE A 97 -5.48 -10.28 -1.34
N ARG A 98 -6.28 -10.68 -0.34
CA ARG A 98 -5.80 -10.94 1.02
C ARG A 98 -4.84 -12.13 1.05
N GLY A 99 -3.65 -11.90 1.58
CA GLY A 99 -2.62 -12.93 1.69
C GLY A 99 -1.78 -13.14 0.42
N LYS A 100 -2.09 -12.43 -0.67
CA LYS A 100 -1.25 -12.43 -1.88
C LYS A 100 0.14 -11.83 -1.61
N TYR A 101 0.20 -10.84 -0.75
CA TYR A 101 1.42 -10.14 -0.39
C TYR A 101 1.82 -10.49 1.05
N GLN A 102 3.07 -10.84 1.26
CA GLN A 102 3.63 -11.16 2.58
C GLN A 102 4.50 -10.04 3.13
N ALA A 103 5.10 -9.24 2.25
CA ALA A 103 5.98 -8.14 2.60
C ALA A 103 5.83 -6.98 1.60
N ALA A 104 6.20 -5.79 2.05
CA ALA A 104 6.21 -4.56 1.27
C ALA A 104 7.50 -3.77 1.52
N LEU A 105 7.97 -3.11 0.47
CA LEU A 105 9.10 -2.18 0.51
C LEU A 105 8.65 -0.83 -0.05
N LEU A 106 8.72 0.21 0.77
CA LEU A 106 8.54 1.59 0.33
C LEU A 106 9.91 2.18 0.01
N THR A 107 10.12 2.58 -1.23
CA THR A 107 11.32 3.31 -1.66
C THR A 107 11.00 4.77 -1.91
N TYR A 108 11.87 5.67 -1.45
CA TYR A 108 11.74 7.11 -1.67
C TYR A 108 13.09 7.80 -1.75
N ASP A 109 13.14 8.94 -2.43
CA ASP A 109 14.30 9.84 -2.46
C ASP A 109 14.02 11.08 -1.62
N ASP A 110 15.03 11.65 -0.95
CA ASP A 110 14.83 12.84 -0.10
C ASP A 110 14.34 14.05 -0.90
N ILE A 111 14.90 14.21 -2.10
CA ILE A 111 14.63 15.38 -2.94
C ILE A 111 13.18 15.34 -3.39
N SER A 112 12.68 14.15 -3.76
CA SER A 112 11.30 13.97 -4.16
C SER A 112 10.35 14.03 -2.96
N LEU A 113 10.75 13.53 -1.79
CA LEU A 113 9.91 13.52 -0.59
C LEU A 113 9.49 14.93 -0.15
N GLY A 114 10.34 15.94 -0.34
CA GLY A 114 9.98 17.34 -0.07
C GLY A 114 8.81 17.86 -0.91
N GLN A 115 8.57 17.26 -2.09
CA GLN A 115 7.43 17.58 -2.96
C GLN A 115 6.16 16.80 -2.59
N TYR A 116 6.30 15.72 -1.82
CA TYR A 116 5.21 14.81 -1.43
C TYR A 116 4.99 14.85 0.09
N GLY A 117 4.48 15.97 0.60
CA GLY A 117 4.23 16.18 2.03
C GLY A 117 3.45 15.05 2.68
N GLU A 118 2.39 14.56 2.03
CA GLU A 118 1.59 13.40 2.47
C GLU A 118 2.43 12.14 2.72
N MET A 119 3.37 11.86 1.82
CA MET A 119 4.24 10.69 1.96
C MET A 119 5.29 10.88 3.04
N ARG A 120 5.74 12.11 3.27
CA ARG A 120 6.62 12.44 4.40
C ARG A 120 5.90 12.19 5.72
N ASP A 121 4.68 12.72 5.86
CA ASP A 121 3.87 12.55 7.07
C ASP A 121 3.51 11.08 7.31
N PHE A 122 3.26 10.32 6.25
CA PHE A 122 3.10 8.87 6.33
C PHE A 122 4.36 8.18 6.87
N ILE A 123 5.53 8.50 6.32
CA ILE A 123 6.80 7.88 6.72
C ILE A 123 7.16 8.22 8.17
N ASP A 124 6.99 9.48 8.57
CA ASP A 124 7.37 9.98 9.89
C ASP A 124 6.33 9.60 10.97
N GLY A 125 5.05 9.43 10.59
CA GLY A 125 3.96 9.24 11.54
C GLY A 125 3.34 7.84 11.58
N ASP A 126 3.16 7.17 10.44
CA ASP A 126 2.37 5.92 10.37
C ASP A 126 3.20 4.65 10.20
N VAL A 127 4.43 4.74 9.70
CA VAL A 127 5.22 3.55 9.37
C VAL A 127 5.50 2.70 10.59
N ASP A 128 5.84 3.30 11.72
CA ASP A 128 6.14 2.56 12.95
C ASP A 128 4.87 1.93 13.56
N ASP A 129 3.73 2.62 13.48
CA ASP A 129 2.43 2.06 13.85
C ASP A 129 2.12 0.81 13.00
N ILE A 130 2.25 0.91 11.67
CA ILE A 130 1.99 -0.22 10.78
C ILE A 130 2.97 -1.37 11.05
N ARG A 131 4.24 -1.07 11.29
CA ARG A 131 5.25 -2.09 11.66
C ARG A 131 4.91 -2.77 12.97
N SER A 132 4.40 -2.04 13.95
CA SER A 132 3.98 -2.62 15.23
C SER A 132 2.79 -3.58 15.07
N ILE A 133 1.83 -3.24 14.20
CA ILE A 133 0.61 -4.03 13.98
C ILE A 133 0.84 -5.23 13.05
N LYS A 134 1.69 -5.08 12.03
CA LYS A 134 1.92 -6.10 10.99
C LYS A 134 3.15 -6.97 11.25
N GLY A 135 4.04 -6.53 12.14
CA GLY A 135 5.36 -7.11 12.36
C GLY A 135 6.45 -6.34 11.60
N GLY A 136 7.53 -6.02 12.31
CA GLY A 136 8.58 -5.10 11.81
C GLY A 136 9.26 -5.51 10.51
N ASP A 137 9.32 -6.82 10.23
CA ASP A 137 9.96 -7.34 9.02
C ASP A 137 9.07 -7.30 7.77
N ARG A 138 7.77 -7.01 7.91
CA ARG A 138 6.83 -7.03 6.77
C ARG A 138 6.81 -5.73 5.98
N LEU A 139 7.02 -4.59 6.63
CA LEU A 139 7.08 -3.28 5.96
C LEU A 139 8.47 -2.68 6.15
N ARG A 140 9.25 -2.66 5.07
CA ARG A 140 10.52 -1.94 5.03
C ARG A 140 10.36 -0.63 4.31
N VAL A 141 11.11 0.36 4.78
CA VAL A 141 11.18 1.67 4.15
C VAL A 141 12.66 1.93 3.90
N VAL A 142 13.01 2.13 2.63
CA VAL A 142 14.39 2.31 2.19
C VAL A 142 14.48 3.63 1.43
N LYS A 143 15.33 4.50 1.97
CA LYS A 143 15.73 5.72 1.31
C LYS A 143 16.68 5.39 0.16
N THR A 144 16.25 5.62 -1.06
CA THR A 144 17.11 5.52 -2.23
C THR A 144 18.08 6.69 -2.19
N LYS A 145 19.37 6.41 -2.37
CA LYS A 145 20.32 7.49 -2.61
C LYS A 145 19.95 8.09 -3.96
N GLY A 146 19.38 9.30 -3.95
CA GLY A 146 19.38 10.15 -5.14
C GLY A 146 20.81 10.25 -5.71
N PRO A 147 20.96 10.61 -7.00
CA PRO A 147 22.26 10.78 -7.62
C PRO A 147 23.06 11.72 -6.74
N THR A 148 23.98 11.14 -5.97
CA THR A 148 24.64 11.87 -4.88
C THR A 148 25.59 12.79 -5.59
N GLY A 149 25.19 14.05 -5.72
CA GLY A 149 25.97 15.13 -6.30
C GLY A 149 27.25 15.28 -5.51
N GLY A 150 28.27 14.56 -5.93
CA GLY A 150 29.58 14.47 -5.31
C GLY A 150 30.66 14.79 -6.33
N GLY A 151 30.78 16.07 -6.68
CA GLY A 151 32.05 16.67 -7.10
C GLY A 151 32.31 16.80 -8.60
N GLY A 152 32.26 18.04 -9.09
CA GLY A 152 32.89 18.43 -10.35
C GLY A 152 31.93 19.14 -11.29
N ARG A 153 32.35 20.31 -11.78
CA ARG A 153 31.64 21.12 -12.76
C ARG A 153 31.31 20.27 -14.01
N ASP A 154 30.20 20.59 -14.69
CA ASP A 154 29.76 20.06 -16.01
C ASP A 154 28.54 19.08 -16.02
N VAL A 155 27.63 19.16 -15.04
CA VAL A 155 26.44 18.27 -14.98
C VAL A 155 25.21 18.80 -15.77
N ASP A 156 25.18 20.09 -16.13
CA ASP A 156 24.07 20.67 -16.93
C ASP A 156 24.01 20.10 -18.36
N GLY A 157 25.14 19.64 -18.92
CA GLY A 157 25.19 19.09 -20.29
C GLY A 157 24.75 17.63 -20.42
N MET A 158 24.90 16.82 -19.37
CA MET A 158 24.66 15.37 -19.44
C MET A 158 23.23 14.95 -19.06
N MET A 159 22.54 15.72 -18.22
CA MET A 159 21.13 15.43 -17.88
C MET A 159 20.18 15.59 -19.06
N MET A 160 20.44 16.53 -19.98
CA MET A 160 19.66 16.65 -21.21
C MET A 160 19.95 15.50 -22.20
N PHE A 161 21.16 14.93 -22.18
CA PHE A 161 21.54 13.85 -23.10
C PHE A 161 20.85 12.52 -22.77
N TYR A 162 20.72 12.18 -21.48
CA TYR A 162 20.01 10.97 -21.04
C TYR A 162 18.49 11.08 -21.14
N GLY A 163 17.92 12.29 -21.13
CA GLY A 163 16.49 12.51 -21.37
C GLY A 163 16.06 12.35 -22.84
N MET A 164 17.02 12.43 -23.78
CA MET A 164 16.73 12.52 -25.22
C MET A 164 17.10 11.26 -26.02
N MET A 165 18.05 10.45 -25.55
CA MET A 165 18.31 9.10 -26.12
C MET A 165 17.50 8.04 -25.37
N GLY A 166 16.31 7.76 -25.89
CA GLY A 166 15.40 6.75 -25.36
C GLY A 166 16.04 5.36 -25.21
N GLY A 167 15.80 4.75 -24.05
CA GLY A 167 16.12 3.35 -23.80
C GLY A 167 15.92 3.03 -22.33
N GLY A 168 14.78 2.42 -22.00
CA GLY A 168 14.32 2.17 -20.64
C GLY A 168 15.26 1.28 -19.81
N GLY A 169 15.24 1.53 -18.49
CA GLY A 169 16.05 0.80 -17.51
C GLY A 169 16.94 1.69 -16.64
N GLY A 170 16.53 2.93 -16.36
CA GLY A 170 17.28 3.84 -15.49
C GLY A 170 17.06 3.54 -14.01
N PHE A 171 17.75 2.52 -13.49
CA PHE A 171 17.95 2.38 -12.05
C PHE A 171 18.80 3.56 -11.54
N GLY A 172 18.27 4.35 -10.61
CA GLY A 172 19.09 5.22 -9.75
C GLY A 172 18.94 6.74 -9.89
N GLY A 173 17.81 7.26 -10.39
CA GLY A 173 17.60 8.71 -10.51
C GLY A 173 16.29 9.19 -9.89
N GLY A 174 16.33 9.63 -8.62
CA GLY A 174 15.37 10.56 -7.99
C GLY A 174 13.89 10.43 -8.38
N GLY A 175 13.35 9.22 -8.32
CA GLY A 175 11.97 8.94 -8.71
C GLY A 175 10.93 9.38 -7.66
N PRO A 176 9.64 9.45 -8.04
CA PRO A 176 8.56 9.54 -7.05
C PRO A 176 8.63 8.34 -6.08
N PRO A 177 8.06 8.45 -4.87
CA PRO A 177 7.99 7.32 -3.94
C PRO A 177 7.26 6.13 -4.58
N ARG A 178 7.75 4.92 -4.33
CA ARG A 178 7.21 3.68 -4.91
C ARG A 178 7.01 2.63 -3.83
N LEU A 179 5.91 1.91 -3.93
CA LEU A 179 5.62 0.76 -3.09
C LEU A 179 5.81 -0.52 -3.89
N LEU A 180 6.71 -1.38 -3.43
CA LEU A 180 6.94 -2.70 -3.99
C LEU A 180 6.29 -3.73 -3.07
N LEU A 181 5.48 -4.63 -3.64
CA LEU A 181 4.78 -5.68 -2.92
C LEU A 181 5.34 -7.04 -3.30
N PHE A 182 5.63 -7.86 -2.30
CA PHE A 182 6.26 -9.18 -2.47
C PHE A 182 5.34 -10.28 -1.98
N GLY A 183 5.24 -11.36 -2.77
CA GLY A 183 4.44 -12.54 -2.42
C GLY A 183 5.08 -13.47 -1.40
N ARG A 184 6.36 -13.25 -1.07
CA ARG A 184 7.13 -14.06 -0.12
C ARG A 184 7.88 -13.16 0.87
N GLN A 185 8.24 -13.70 2.03
CA GLN A 185 9.15 -13.05 2.96
C GLN A 185 10.59 -13.51 2.72
N LYS A 186 11.56 -12.58 2.66
CA LYS A 186 12.99 -12.86 2.47
C LYS A 186 13.73 -12.72 3.80
N ARG A 187 14.55 -13.71 4.16
CA ARG A 187 15.40 -13.66 5.36
C ARG A 187 16.48 -12.59 5.15
N GLY A 188 16.48 -11.55 5.99
CA GLY A 188 17.32 -10.36 5.81
C GLY A 188 16.59 -9.14 5.24
N GLY A 189 15.34 -9.34 4.78
CA GLY A 189 14.46 -8.31 4.23
C GLY A 189 14.77 -7.92 2.79
N TRP A 190 13.95 -7.01 2.28
CA TRP A 190 13.98 -6.55 0.90
C TRP A 190 14.81 -5.27 0.76
N THR A 191 15.56 -5.15 -0.34
CA THR A 191 16.32 -3.94 -0.70
C THR A 191 15.81 -3.35 -2.01
N ALA A 192 16.25 -2.14 -2.35
CA ALA A 192 15.87 -1.49 -3.61
C ALA A 192 16.40 -2.24 -4.86
N GLU A 193 17.40 -3.10 -4.70
CA GLU A 193 17.95 -3.93 -5.78
C GLU A 193 17.02 -5.10 -6.13
N ASP A 194 16.12 -5.47 -5.20
CA ASP A 194 15.18 -6.58 -5.37
C ASP A 194 13.89 -6.17 -6.12
N GLU A 195 13.89 -5.04 -6.84
CA GLU A 195 12.71 -4.53 -7.55
C GLU A 195 12.16 -5.53 -8.57
N GLU A 196 13.04 -6.27 -9.25
CA GLU A 196 12.66 -7.28 -10.25
C GLU A 196 11.91 -8.47 -9.65
N GLU A 197 12.08 -8.74 -8.35
CA GLU A 197 11.36 -9.80 -7.63
C GLU A 197 9.99 -9.34 -7.11
N ALA A 198 9.68 -8.04 -7.18
CA ALA A 198 8.41 -7.52 -6.71
C ALA A 198 7.27 -8.07 -7.59
N VAL A 199 6.24 -8.59 -6.93
CA VAL A 199 5.02 -9.04 -7.62
C VAL A 199 4.29 -7.85 -8.23
N GLU A 200 4.35 -6.71 -7.54
CA GLU A 200 3.72 -5.48 -7.97
C GLU A 200 4.53 -4.27 -7.54
N THR A 201 4.52 -3.23 -8.38
CA THR A 201 5.12 -1.95 -8.06
C THR A 201 4.13 -0.83 -8.34
N ILE A 202 3.83 -0.05 -7.31
CA ILE A 202 2.85 1.03 -7.32
C ILE A 202 3.60 2.35 -7.16
N ASN A 203 3.41 3.27 -8.10
CA ASN A 203 3.94 4.63 -7.98
C ASN A 203 2.99 5.45 -7.09
N LEU A 204 3.50 6.00 -5.99
CA LEU A 204 2.71 6.71 -4.99
C LEU A 204 2.56 8.21 -5.27
N ARG A 205 2.80 8.63 -6.51
CA ARG A 205 2.65 10.04 -6.89
C ARG A 205 1.18 10.45 -6.78
N GLY A 206 0.89 11.42 -5.91
CA GLY A 206 -0.46 11.95 -5.69
C GLY A 206 -1.37 11.07 -4.82
N TRP A 207 -0.82 10.04 -4.19
CA TRP A 207 -1.55 9.26 -3.18
C TRP A 207 -1.62 10.04 -1.87
N LYS A 208 -2.74 9.88 -1.15
CA LYS A 208 -2.90 10.44 0.19
C LYS A 208 -2.32 9.51 1.24
N ARG A 209 -1.89 10.09 2.36
CA ARG A 209 -1.38 9.36 3.52
C ARG A 209 -2.33 8.25 3.97
N GLU A 210 -3.61 8.58 4.12
CA GLU A 210 -4.63 7.66 4.62
C GLU A 210 -4.88 6.50 3.66
N ASP A 211 -4.89 6.76 2.34
CA ASP A 211 -5.08 5.73 1.32
C ASP A 211 -3.93 4.71 1.33
N VAL A 212 -2.69 5.18 1.49
CA VAL A 212 -1.51 4.31 1.57
C VAL A 212 -1.54 3.48 2.85
N ARG A 213 -1.91 4.10 3.97
CA ARG A 213 -2.09 3.42 5.26
C ARG A 213 -3.14 2.31 5.16
N ASP A 214 -4.34 2.63 4.68
CA ASP A 214 -5.45 1.70 4.57
C ASP A 214 -5.14 0.55 3.61
N MET A 215 -4.48 0.86 2.48
CA MET A 215 -3.99 -0.14 1.54
C MET A 215 -3.04 -1.12 2.23
N LEU A 216 -1.99 -0.63 2.92
CA LEU A 216 -1.03 -1.49 3.60
C LEU A 216 -1.67 -2.31 4.73
N MET A 217 -2.60 -1.70 5.47
CA MET A 217 -3.36 -2.37 6.52
C MET A 217 -4.28 -3.47 5.98
N THR A 218 -4.77 -3.32 4.75
CA THR A 218 -5.62 -4.32 4.09
C THR A 218 -4.83 -5.43 3.42
N LEU A 219 -3.71 -5.08 2.76
CA LEU A 219 -2.94 -6.01 1.94
C LEU A 219 -2.00 -6.90 2.76
N LEU A 220 -1.37 -6.35 3.81
CA LEU A 220 -0.39 -7.09 4.61
C LEU A 220 -1.07 -7.93 5.70
N PRO A 221 -0.64 -9.18 5.92
CA PRO A 221 -1.15 -10.00 7.03
C PRO A 221 -0.74 -9.40 8.37
N SER A 222 -1.61 -9.50 9.38
CA SER A 222 -1.20 -9.30 10.78
C SER A 222 -0.28 -10.43 11.23
N SER A 223 0.70 -10.11 12.06
CA SER A 223 1.56 -11.08 12.75
C SER A 223 0.86 -11.72 13.95
#